data_AF-A0A0C2WDK8-F1
#
_entry.id   AF-A0A0C2WDK8-F1
#
_cell.length_a   1.000
_cell.length_b   1.000
_cell.length_c   1.000
_cell.angle_alpha   90.00
_cell.angle_beta   90.00
_cell.angle_gamma   90.00
#
_symmetry.space_group_name_H-M   'P 1'
#
loop_
_entity.id
_entity.type
_entity.pdbx_description
1 polymer ?
#
loop_
_entity_poly.entity_id
_entity_poly.type
_entity_poly.pdbx_seq_one_letter_code
_entity_poly.pdbx_strand_id
1 'polypeptide(L)'
;ATLYFSRDAIPSLTMVIPAMDHIDEVLATNIASANYSHAIRSALSVGKCTLNRYYSKTDFSETYRIAMVLHPRYKLTYFRRTNWPEEWIKTAETMVRATYDRKY
;
A
#
# COMPACT_ATOMS: atom_id res chain seq x y z
N ALA A 1 8.09 -10.98 -0.94
CA ALA A 1 8.01 -9.77 -0.11
C ALA A 1 9.23 -9.61 0.82
N THR A 2 9.55 -10.55 1.70
CA THR A 2 10.61 -10.39 2.72
C THR A 2 11.97 -9.98 2.17
N LEU A 3 12.50 -10.70 1.19
CA LEU A 3 13.79 -10.36 0.57
C LEU A 3 13.79 -9.02 -0.18
N TYR A 4 12.62 -8.52 -0.58
CA TYR A 4 12.49 -7.21 -1.21
C TYR A 4 12.70 -6.08 -0.19
N PHE A 5 12.15 -6.24 1.03
CA PHE A 5 12.26 -5.27 2.11
C PHE A 5 13.56 -5.35 2.91
N SER A 6 14.29 -6.47 2.83
CA SER A 6 15.58 -6.66 3.51
C SER A 6 16.79 -6.15 2.71
N ARG A 7 16.58 -5.33 1.68
CA ARG A 7 17.67 -4.79 0.85
C ARG A 7 18.17 -3.46 1.42
N ASP A 8 19.47 -3.33 1.62
CA ASP A 8 20.10 -2.09 2.10
C ASP A 8 20.01 -0.91 1.11
N ALA A 9 19.89 -1.20 -0.19
CA ALA A 9 20.04 -0.19 -1.23
C ALA A 9 18.78 0.65 -1.53
N ILE A 10 17.60 0.29 -1.00
CA ILE A 10 16.32 0.91 -1.40
C ILE A 10 15.56 1.37 -0.14
N PRO A 11 15.02 2.60 -0.11
CA PRO A 11 14.15 3.04 0.98
C PRO A 11 12.95 2.10 1.11
N SER A 12 12.91 1.33 2.20
CA SER A 12 11.85 0.34 2.43
C SER A 12 10.49 1.01 2.63
N LEU A 13 10.50 2.21 3.23
CA LEU A 13 9.30 2.95 3.64
C LEU A 13 8.38 3.30 2.46
N THR A 14 8.93 3.82 1.35
CA THR A 14 8.13 4.18 0.16
C THR A 14 7.64 2.99 -0.63
N MET A 15 8.15 1.78 -0.32
CA MET A 15 7.81 0.57 -1.04
C MET A 15 6.78 -0.29 -0.32
N VAL A 16 6.47 0.01 0.94
CA VAL A 16 5.49 -0.77 1.72
C VAL A 16 4.11 -0.73 1.06
N ILE A 17 3.60 0.46 0.77
CA ILE A 17 2.26 0.61 0.16
C ILE A 17 2.20 -0.08 -1.22
N PRO A 18 3.13 0.15 -2.16
CA PRO A 18 3.08 -0.53 -3.46
C PRO A 18 3.19 -2.05 -3.38
N ALA A 19 4.01 -2.58 -2.47
CA ALA A 19 4.09 -4.02 -2.28
C ALA A 19 2.81 -4.58 -1.68
N MET A 20 2.17 -3.86 -0.76
CA MET A 20 0.88 -4.27 -0.18
C MET A 20 -0.23 -4.26 -1.24
N ASP A 21 -0.33 -3.21 -2.06
CA ASP A 21 -1.27 -3.12 -3.19
C ASP A 21 -1.10 -4.32 -4.13
N HIS A 22 0.16 -4.63 -4.48
CA HIS A 22 0.45 -5.76 -5.37
C HIS A 22 0.08 -7.11 -4.76
N ILE A 23 0.38 -7.34 -3.47
CA ILE A 23 -0.03 -8.58 -2.79
C ILE A 23 -1.56 -8.67 -2.74
N ASP A 24 -2.25 -7.56 -2.47
CA ASP A 24 -3.71 -7.52 -2.41
C ASP A 24 -4.36 -7.91 -3.74
N GLU A 25 -3.85 -7.35 -4.84
CA GLU A 25 -4.28 -7.64 -6.22
C GLU A 25 -4.03 -9.10 -6.58
N VAL A 26 -2.84 -9.64 -6.27
CA VAL A 26 -2.49 -11.04 -6.54
C VAL A 26 -3.42 -11.96 -5.75
N LEU A 27 -3.66 -11.69 -4.46
CA LEU A 27 -4.58 -12.49 -3.66
C LEU A 27 -6.01 -12.42 -4.19
N ALA A 28 -6.52 -11.23 -4.50
CA ALA A 28 -7.87 -11.03 -5.04
C ALA A 28 -8.07 -11.80 -6.36
N THR A 29 -7.13 -11.67 -7.28
CA THR A 29 -7.16 -12.34 -8.58
C THR A 29 -7.19 -13.85 -8.44
N ASN A 30 -6.33 -14.41 -7.58
CA ASN A 30 -6.25 -15.86 -7.39
C ASN A 30 -7.48 -16.42 -6.64
N ILE A 31 -8.08 -15.65 -5.71
CA ILE A 31 -9.35 -16.02 -5.04
C ILE A 31 -10.51 -16.09 -6.04
N ALA A 32 -10.55 -15.18 -7.02
CA ALA A 32 -11.58 -15.16 -8.06
C ALA A 32 -11.39 -16.25 -9.13
N SER A 33 -10.15 -16.72 -9.32
CA SER A 33 -9.85 -17.75 -10.33
C SER A 33 -10.40 -19.13 -9.95
N ALA A 34 -10.86 -19.87 -10.95
CA ALA A 34 -11.29 -21.28 -10.81
C ALA A 34 -10.12 -22.28 -10.83
N ASN A 35 -8.88 -21.79 -10.96
CA ASN A 35 -7.67 -22.60 -11.12
C ASN A 35 -7.20 -23.26 -9.81
N TYR A 36 -7.78 -22.87 -8.66
CA TYR A 36 -7.41 -23.40 -7.35
C TYR A 36 -8.58 -24.09 -6.67
N SER A 37 -8.27 -25.10 -5.86
CA SER A 37 -9.24 -25.78 -5.02
C SER A 37 -9.89 -24.83 -4.03
N HIS A 38 -11.08 -25.20 -3.53
CA HIS A 38 -11.79 -24.42 -2.52
C HIS A 38 -10.92 -24.19 -1.26
N ALA A 39 -10.16 -25.20 -0.84
CA ALA A 39 -9.26 -25.09 0.31
C ALA A 39 -8.17 -24.01 0.11
N ILE A 40 -7.55 -23.95 -1.08
CA ILE A 40 -6.54 -22.95 -1.39
C ILE A 40 -7.18 -21.55 -1.45
N ARG A 41 -8.35 -21.41 -2.06
CA ARG A 41 -9.08 -20.13 -2.13
C ARG A 41 -9.47 -19.62 -0.74
N SER A 42 -9.86 -20.51 0.16
CA SER A 42 -10.12 -20.17 1.57
C SER A 42 -8.86 -19.71 2.29
N ALA A 43 -7.73 -20.40 2.09
CA ALA A 43 -6.45 -19.99 2.66
C ALA A 43 -6.00 -18.61 2.13
N LEU A 44 -6.16 -18.35 0.83
CA LEU A 44 -5.88 -17.04 0.22
C LEU A 44 -6.77 -15.95 0.81
N SER A 45 -8.05 -16.24 1.06
CA SER A 45 -8.99 -15.30 1.68
C SER A 45 -8.57 -14.92 3.10
N VAL A 46 -8.10 -15.90 3.90
CA VAL A 46 -7.53 -15.64 5.23
C VAL A 46 -6.25 -14.80 5.14
N GLY A 47 -5.39 -15.09 4.16
CA GLY A 47 -4.19 -14.29 3.86
C GLY A 47 -4.53 -12.83 3.53
N LYS A 48 -5.55 -12.61 2.68
CA LYS A 48 -6.03 -11.27 2.30
C LYS A 48 -6.61 -10.51 3.49
N CYS A 49 -7.39 -11.19 4.33
CA CYS A 49 -7.93 -10.59 5.57
C CYS A 49 -6.81 -10.16 6.52
N THR A 50 -5.77 -10.99 6.65
CA THR A 50 -4.58 -10.67 7.43
C THR A 50 -3.84 -9.47 6.85
N LEU A 51 -3.63 -9.43 5.52
CA LEU A 51 -3.02 -8.29 4.83
C LEU A 51 -3.79 -7.00 5.10
N ASN A 52 -5.12 -7.00 4.92
CA ASN A 52 -5.98 -5.85 5.13
C ASN A 52 -5.87 -5.29 6.57
N ARG A 53 -5.69 -6.17 7.56
CA ARG A 53 -5.48 -5.76 8.95
C ARG A 53 -4.18 -4.98 9.16
N TYR A 54 -3.12 -5.31 8.43
CA TYR A 54 -1.86 -4.56 8.46
C TYR A 54 -1.90 -3.33 7.56
N TYR A 55 -2.60 -3.43 6.43
CA TYR A 55 -2.84 -2.34 5.51
C TYR A 55 -3.50 -1.16 6.21
N SER A 56 -4.56 -1.41 7.00
CA SER A 56 -5.22 -0.36 7.77
C SER A 56 -4.25 0.33 8.73
N LYS A 57 -3.36 -0.42 9.40
CA LYS A 57 -2.34 0.15 10.30
C LYS A 57 -1.31 1.00 9.57
N THR A 58 -0.89 0.60 8.37
CA THR A 58 0.03 1.42 7.55
C THR A 58 -0.66 2.65 6.98
N ASP A 59 -1.95 2.55 6.69
CA ASP A 59 -2.75 3.66 6.16
C ASP A 59 -3.03 4.75 7.21
N PHE A 60 -3.14 4.37 8.49
CA PHE A 60 -3.19 5.31 9.62
C PHE A 60 -1.86 6.03 9.89
N SER A 61 -0.75 5.54 9.33
CA SER A 61 0.56 6.15 9.59
C SER A 61 0.89 7.20 8.53
N GLU A 62 0.85 8.47 8.96
CA GLU A 62 1.18 9.65 8.16
C GLU A 62 2.52 9.51 7.43
N THR A 63 3.47 8.85 8.07
CA THR A 63 4.84 8.68 7.59
C THR A 63 4.92 7.95 6.24
N TYR A 64 4.13 6.88 6.04
CA TYR A 64 4.16 6.12 4.78
C TYR A 64 3.54 6.92 3.63
N ARG A 65 2.42 7.60 3.89
CA ARG A 65 1.74 8.46 2.92
C ARG A 65 2.62 9.64 2.52
N ILE A 66 3.21 10.34 3.49
CA ILE A 66 4.12 11.47 3.24
C ILE A 66 5.34 11.02 2.44
N ALA A 67 5.98 9.90 2.83
CA ALA A 67 7.14 9.38 2.12
C ALA A 67 6.83 9.06 0.64
N MET A 68 5.67 8.48 0.36
CA MET A 68 5.22 8.20 -1.01
C MET A 68 4.97 9.48 -1.82
N VAL A 69 4.34 10.49 -1.23
CA VAL A 69 4.09 11.79 -1.92
C VAL A 69 5.40 12.51 -2.22
N LEU A 70 6.39 12.43 -1.32
CA LEU A 70 7.72 13.03 -1.53
C LEU A 70 8.58 12.24 -2.52
N HIS A 71 8.24 10.98 -2.79
CA HIS A 71 9.02 10.15 -3.71
C HIS A 71 8.86 10.64 -5.17
N PRO A 72 9.94 11.01 -5.86
CA PRO A 72 9.88 11.71 -7.15
C PRO A 72 9.19 10.90 -8.27
N ARG A 73 9.24 9.56 -8.19
CA ARG A 73 8.57 8.64 -9.14
C ARG A 73 7.09 8.42 -8.83
N TYR A 74 6.66 8.56 -7.58
CA TYR A 74 5.29 8.23 -7.17
C TYR A 74 4.42 9.47 -7.06
N LYS A 75 4.78 10.41 -6.18
CA LYS A 75 4.00 11.61 -5.90
C LYS A 75 2.50 11.27 -5.73
N LEU A 76 1.63 12.21 -6.07
CA LEU A 76 0.18 11.96 -6.13
C LEU A 76 -0.24 11.15 -7.35
N THR A 77 0.62 11.03 -8.38
CA THR A 77 0.29 10.31 -9.62
C THR A 77 0.22 8.79 -9.42
N TYR A 78 0.98 8.24 -8.49
CA TYR A 78 0.87 6.83 -8.12
C TYR A 78 -0.53 6.48 -7.65
N PHE A 79 -1.05 7.21 -6.64
CA PHE A 79 -2.37 6.94 -6.06
C PHE A 79 -3.51 7.07 -7.07
N ARG A 80 -3.39 8.02 -8.00
CA ARG A 80 -4.35 8.16 -9.10
C ARG A 80 -4.32 6.97 -10.05
N ARG A 81 -3.13 6.44 -10.36
CA ARG A 81 -2.96 5.27 -11.25
C ARG A 81 -3.42 3.97 -10.61
N THR A 82 -3.30 3.83 -9.30
CA THR A 82 -3.82 2.68 -8.54
C THR A 82 -5.30 2.82 -8.20
N ASN A 83 -5.97 3.84 -8.74
CA ASN A 83 -7.41 4.09 -8.59
C ASN A 83 -7.86 4.17 -7.12
N TRP A 84 -7.00 4.76 -6.28
CA TRP A 84 -7.35 5.01 -4.88
C TRP A 84 -8.51 6.02 -4.78
N PRO A 85 -9.32 5.95 -3.72
CA PRO A 85 -10.37 6.94 -3.48
C PRO A 85 -9.80 8.36 -3.45
N GLU A 86 -10.45 9.30 -4.15
CA GLU A 86 -9.98 10.69 -4.23
C GLU A 86 -9.88 11.33 -2.83
N GLU A 87 -10.74 10.94 -1.89
CA GLU A 87 -10.67 11.37 -0.50
C GLU A 87 -9.34 10.99 0.17
N TRP A 88 -8.80 9.81 -0.13
CA TRP A 88 -7.54 9.34 0.43
C TRP A 88 -6.35 10.09 -0.18
N ILE A 89 -6.42 10.40 -1.47
CA ILE A 89 -5.41 11.22 -2.16
C ILE A 89 -5.37 12.62 -1.56
N LYS A 90 -6.54 13.25 -1.38
CA LYS A 90 -6.66 14.56 -0.73
C LYS A 90 -6.17 14.54 0.71
N THR A 91 -6.47 13.48 1.44
CA THR A 91 -5.98 13.29 2.82
C THR A 91 -4.46 13.25 2.83
N ALA A 92 -3.83 12.46 1.96
CA ALA A 92 -2.37 12.39 1.87
C ALA A 92 -1.73 13.75 1.51
N GLU A 93 -2.31 14.50 0.57
CA GLU A 93 -1.85 15.85 0.23
C GLU A 93 -1.97 16.82 1.42
N THR A 94 -3.12 16.81 2.09
CA THR A 94 -3.37 17.66 3.27
C THR A 94 -2.39 17.36 4.39
N MET A 95 -2.11 16.08 4.65
CA MET A 95 -1.15 15.66 5.68
C MET A 95 0.27 16.15 5.38
N VAL A 96 0.70 16.10 4.11
CA VAL A 96 2.01 16.61 3.70
C VAL A 96 2.11 18.12 3.92
N ARG A 97 1.10 18.88 3.48
CA ARG A 97 1.05 20.34 3.66
C ARG A 97 1.02 20.73 5.14
N ALA A 98 0.12 20.14 5.92
CA ALA A 98 0.01 20.39 7.35
C ALA A 98 1.31 20.04 8.11
N THR A 99 2.00 18.98 7.71
CA THR A 99 3.29 18.62 8.31
C THR A 99 4.39 19.62 7.96
N TYR A 100 4.38 20.16 6.74
CA TYR A 100 5.30 21.20 6.31
C TYR A 100 5.05 22.49 7.09
N ASP A 101 3.82 23.01 7.09
CA ASP A 101 3.43 24.26 7.77
C ASP A 101 3.65 24.21 9.29
N ARG A 102 3.60 23.01 9.89
CA ARG A 102 3.88 22.83 11.32
C ARG A 102 5.38 22.90 11.64
N LYS A 103 6.25 22.49 10.71
CA LYS A 103 7.69 22.29 10.96
C LYS A 103 8.57 23.39 10.36
N TYR A 104 8.06 24.15 9.41
CA TYR A 104 8.75 25.22 8.68
C TYR A 104 7.85 26.43 8.56
#